data_AF-A0A662S8T8-F1
#
_entry.id   AF-A0A662S8T8-F1
#
_cell.length_a   1.000
_cell.length_b   1.000
_cell.length_c   1.000
_cell.angle_alpha   90.00
_cell.angle_beta   90.00
_cell.angle_gamma   90.00
#
_symmetry.space_group_name_H-M   'P 1'
#
loop_
_entity.id
_entity.type
_entity.pdbx_description
1 polymer ?
#
loop_
_entity_poly.entity_id
_entity_poly.type
_entity_poly.pdbx_seq_one_letter_code
_entity_poly.pdbx_strand_id
1 'polypeptide(L)'
;MTESSISLMELMPDEARDLLSLSGADLVRHIGLDVIRGVVYDVLTGRNLRDSTEMLTRRRLTLLNASLVTLFLRGVNLSADFIEQLPDLAATTLQQKRLRKAERWLAQWMLGLTDKAFQNVLRDKPETLDAYKERYIAICEEAITNCESDYGALSGHLELSSGAKAELNWMFFVYLLAAAGAQTLAIRGSEKSTYGKLFERLV
;
A
#
# COMPACT_ATOMS: atom_id res chain seq x y z
N MET A 1 19.43 -5.51 24.78
CA MET A 1 18.97 -6.33 23.64
C MET A 1 18.58 -5.36 22.56
N THR A 2 19.30 -5.32 21.44
CA THR A 2 18.96 -4.44 20.31
C THR A 2 17.68 -4.97 19.70
N GLU A 3 16.58 -4.23 19.86
CA GLU A 3 15.34 -4.49 19.13
C GLU A 3 15.66 -4.60 17.64
N SER A 4 15.39 -5.77 17.06
CA SER A 4 15.42 -5.93 15.62
C SER A 4 14.32 -5.02 15.06
N SER A 5 14.70 -3.93 14.40
CA SER A 5 13.70 -3.00 13.85
C SER A 5 12.91 -3.74 12.76
N ILE A 6 11.61 -3.94 12.99
CA ILE A 6 10.74 -4.65 12.05
C ILE A 6 10.75 -3.89 10.70
N SER A 7 11.13 -4.56 9.62
CA SER A 7 11.12 -3.95 8.29
C SER A 7 9.79 -4.23 7.58
N LEU A 8 9.02 -3.20 7.25
CA LEU A 8 7.75 -3.34 6.51
C LEU A 8 7.92 -4.05 5.16
N MET A 9 9.06 -3.84 4.48
CA MET A 9 9.36 -4.54 3.24
C MET A 9 9.58 -6.05 3.45
N GLU A 10 10.19 -6.44 4.57
CA GLU A 10 10.43 -7.85 4.88
C GLU A 10 9.13 -8.61 5.12
N LEU A 11 8.10 -7.92 5.62
CA LEU A 11 6.77 -8.48 5.82
C LEU A 11 5.99 -8.68 4.50
N MET A 12 6.26 -7.86 3.47
CA MET A 12 5.62 -8.03 2.17
C MET A 12 5.98 -9.38 1.54
N PRO A 13 5.02 -10.10 0.94
CA PRO A 13 5.29 -11.25 0.07
C PRO A 13 6.24 -10.87 -1.07
N ASP A 14 7.13 -11.78 -1.46
CA ASP A 14 8.16 -11.51 -2.46
C ASP A 14 7.56 -11.10 -3.81
N GLU A 15 6.49 -11.79 -4.24
CA GLU A 15 5.78 -11.49 -5.48
C GLU A 15 5.19 -10.08 -5.48
N ALA A 16 4.85 -9.56 -4.31
CA ALA A 16 4.27 -8.24 -4.15
C ALA A 16 5.31 -7.13 -4.15
N ARG A 17 6.57 -7.42 -3.76
CA ARG A 17 7.67 -6.44 -3.78
C ARG A 17 7.96 -5.99 -5.21
N ASP A 18 7.89 -6.89 -6.17
CA ASP A 18 8.03 -6.59 -7.59
C ASP A 18 6.90 -5.69 -8.07
N LEU A 19 5.67 -5.93 -7.61
CA LEU A 19 4.50 -5.10 -7.92
C LEU A 19 4.60 -3.67 -7.38
N LEU A 20 5.43 -3.39 -6.38
CA LEU A 20 5.67 -2.03 -5.87
C LEU A 20 6.63 -1.22 -6.75
N SER A 21 7.49 -1.91 -7.51
CA SER A 21 8.62 -1.29 -8.22
C SER A 21 8.53 -1.33 -9.74
N LEU A 22 7.45 -1.91 -10.31
CA LEU A 22 7.28 -2.09 -11.76
C LEU A 22 7.60 -0.82 -12.57
N SER A 23 8.66 -0.91 -13.37
CA SER A 23 8.94 0.00 -14.48
C SER A 23 8.11 -0.37 -15.72
N GLY A 24 8.05 0.50 -16.74
CA GLY A 24 7.35 0.19 -17.99
C GLY A 24 7.86 -1.06 -18.72
N ALA A 25 9.14 -1.41 -18.56
CA ALA A 25 9.71 -2.63 -19.14
C ALA A 25 9.38 -3.88 -18.31
N ASP A 26 9.36 -3.76 -16.97
CA ASP A 26 8.97 -4.87 -16.07
C ASP A 26 7.49 -5.19 -16.16
N LEU A 27 6.71 -4.15 -16.45
CA LEU A 27 5.28 -4.24 -16.74
C LEU A 27 5.03 -5.13 -17.96
N VAL A 28 5.80 -5.00 -19.05
CA VAL A 28 5.65 -5.89 -20.23
C VAL A 28 5.91 -7.35 -19.88
N ARG A 29 6.92 -7.62 -19.03
CA ARG A 29 7.22 -8.99 -18.57
C ARG A 29 6.12 -9.58 -17.69
N HIS A 30 5.56 -8.77 -16.78
CA HIS A 30 4.51 -9.22 -15.85
C HIS A 30 3.13 -9.35 -16.49
N ILE A 31 2.81 -8.48 -17.44
CA ILE A 31 1.52 -8.44 -18.13
C ILE A 31 1.45 -9.50 -19.24
N GLY A 32 2.60 -9.82 -19.85
CA GLY A 32 2.68 -10.73 -20.98
C GLY A 32 2.55 -9.99 -22.32
N LEU A 33 3.30 -10.48 -23.30
CA LEU A 33 3.48 -9.81 -24.59
C LEU A 33 2.18 -9.77 -25.42
N ASP A 34 1.31 -10.75 -25.25
CA ASP A 34 0.02 -10.82 -25.96
C ASP A 34 -0.98 -9.77 -25.48
N VAL A 35 -0.98 -9.45 -24.18
CA VAL A 35 -1.82 -8.39 -23.65
C VAL A 35 -1.32 -7.02 -24.14
N ILE A 36 0.00 -6.81 -24.21
CA ILE A 36 0.58 -5.59 -24.79
C ILE A 36 0.22 -5.45 -26.27
N ARG A 37 0.30 -6.53 -27.05
CA ARG A 37 -0.13 -6.54 -28.46
C ARG A 37 -1.61 -6.18 -28.60
N GLY A 38 -2.47 -6.72 -27.74
CA GLY A 38 -3.89 -6.36 -27.70
C GLY A 38 -4.09 -4.88 -27.44
N VAL A 39 -3.37 -4.31 -26.48
CA VAL A 39 -3.45 -2.88 -26.18
C VAL A 39 -2.96 -2.01 -27.35
N VAL A 40 -1.85 -2.36 -27.99
CA VAL A 40 -1.35 -1.63 -29.17
C VAL A 40 -2.35 -1.72 -30.33
N TYR A 41 -2.92 -2.90 -30.57
CA TYR A 41 -3.98 -3.08 -31.56
C TYR A 41 -5.19 -2.20 -31.25
N ASP A 42 -5.64 -2.13 -30.00
CA ASP A 42 -6.74 -1.27 -29.57
C ASP A 42 -6.42 0.21 -29.87
N VAL A 43 -5.21 0.67 -29.56
CA VAL A 43 -4.80 2.05 -29.88
C VAL A 43 -4.79 2.32 -31.38
N LEU A 44 -4.19 1.44 -32.18
CA LEU A 44 -4.11 1.60 -33.64
C LEU A 44 -5.48 1.50 -34.33
N THR A 45 -6.45 0.84 -33.72
CA THR A 45 -7.84 0.75 -34.22
C THR A 45 -8.76 1.84 -33.66
N GLY A 46 -8.22 2.83 -32.92
CA GLY A 46 -8.98 3.95 -32.39
C GLY A 46 -9.87 3.59 -31.19
N ARG A 47 -9.65 2.44 -30.55
CA ARG A 47 -10.34 2.06 -29.31
C ARG A 47 -9.74 2.80 -28.12
N ASN A 48 -10.52 2.87 -27.05
CA ASN A 48 -10.10 3.59 -25.84
C ASN A 48 -9.06 2.77 -25.06
N LEU A 49 -7.81 3.25 -25.04
CA LEU A 49 -6.70 2.68 -24.27
C LEU A 49 -7.04 2.47 -22.78
N ARG A 50 -7.98 3.26 -22.25
CA ARG A 50 -8.41 3.16 -20.85
C ARG A 50 -9.04 1.81 -20.53
N ASP A 51 -9.74 1.20 -21.49
CA ASP A 51 -10.45 -0.06 -21.26
C ASP A 51 -9.45 -1.20 -20.97
N SER A 52 -8.37 -1.25 -21.74
CA SER A 52 -7.34 -2.29 -21.63
C SER A 52 -6.39 -2.03 -20.43
N THR A 53 -6.13 -0.77 -20.09
CA THR A 53 -5.26 -0.40 -18.95
C THR A 53 -5.95 -0.45 -17.59
N GLU A 54 -7.27 -0.28 -17.51
CA GLU A 54 -8.01 -0.37 -16.25
C GLU A 54 -8.01 -1.80 -15.70
N MET A 55 -8.15 -2.83 -16.54
CA MET A 55 -8.12 -4.23 -16.07
C MET A 55 -6.74 -4.64 -15.53
N LEU A 56 -5.68 -4.11 -16.14
CA LEU A 56 -4.30 -4.29 -15.66
C LEU A 56 -4.10 -3.63 -14.29
N THR A 57 -4.56 -2.39 -14.17
CA THR A 57 -4.60 -1.63 -12.91
C THR A 57 -5.36 -2.40 -11.83
N ARG A 58 -6.56 -2.88 -12.14
CA ARG A 58 -7.42 -3.64 -11.23
C ARG A 58 -6.75 -4.91 -10.72
N ARG A 59 -6.07 -5.65 -11.60
CA ARG A 59 -5.33 -6.86 -11.25
C ARG A 59 -4.19 -6.54 -10.27
N ARG A 60 -3.38 -5.53 -10.58
CA ARG A 60 -2.28 -5.10 -9.70
C ARG A 60 -2.77 -4.67 -8.32
N LEU A 61 -3.81 -3.85 -8.27
CA LEU A 61 -4.45 -3.42 -7.03
C LEU A 61 -4.96 -4.61 -6.21
N THR A 62 -5.60 -5.59 -6.84
CA THR A 62 -6.15 -6.76 -6.15
C THR A 62 -5.05 -7.59 -5.48
N LEU A 63 -3.95 -7.84 -6.20
CA LEU A 63 -2.79 -8.57 -5.66
C LEU A 63 -2.12 -7.79 -4.52
N LEU A 64 -1.98 -6.49 -4.68
CA LEU A 64 -1.40 -5.60 -3.67
C LEU A 64 -2.27 -5.48 -2.41
N ASN A 65 -3.60 -5.46 -2.53
CA ASN A 65 -4.52 -5.50 -1.40
C ASN A 65 -4.38 -6.80 -0.61
N ALA A 66 -4.35 -7.96 -1.30
CA ALA A 66 -4.14 -9.25 -0.65
C ALA A 66 -2.76 -9.35 0.04
N SER A 67 -1.77 -8.67 -0.53
CA SER A 67 -0.43 -8.59 0.03
C SER A 67 -0.38 -7.73 1.30
N LEU A 68 -1.17 -6.65 1.38
CA LEU A 68 -1.33 -5.88 2.62
C LEU A 68 -1.94 -6.72 3.74
N VAL A 69 -2.95 -7.54 3.44
CA VAL A 69 -3.50 -8.48 4.44
C VAL A 69 -2.39 -9.39 4.95
N THR A 70 -1.61 -9.98 4.04
CA THR A 70 -0.49 -10.86 4.43
C THR A 70 0.57 -10.13 5.26
N LEU A 71 0.90 -8.87 4.92
CA LEU A 71 1.82 -8.05 5.69
C LEU A 71 1.33 -7.84 7.12
N PHE A 72 0.06 -7.49 7.30
CA PHE A 72 -0.53 -7.29 8.62
C PHE A 72 -0.51 -8.58 9.45
N LEU A 73 -0.90 -9.71 8.85
CA LEU A 73 -0.87 -11.01 9.52
C LEU A 73 0.55 -11.41 9.95
N ARG A 74 1.54 -11.21 9.07
CA ARG A 74 2.95 -11.47 9.40
C ARG A 74 3.48 -10.54 10.50
N GLY A 75 3.10 -9.27 10.46
CA GLY A 75 3.48 -8.29 11.48
C GLY A 75 2.95 -8.65 12.87
N VAL A 76 1.66 -8.96 12.98
CA VAL A 76 1.03 -9.40 14.24
C VAL A 76 1.68 -10.70 14.76
N ASN A 77 2.05 -11.61 13.86
CA ASN A 77 2.72 -12.85 14.25
C ASN A 77 4.17 -12.64 14.74
N LEU A 78 4.80 -11.50 14.43
CA LEU A 78 6.13 -11.14 14.92
C LEU A 78 6.09 -10.32 16.22
N SER A 79 5.08 -9.46 16.37
CA SER A 79 4.88 -8.65 17.56
C SER A 79 3.38 -8.47 17.83
N ALA A 80 2.94 -8.76 19.05
CA ALA A 80 1.55 -8.61 19.45
C ALA A 80 1.05 -7.16 19.29
N ASP A 81 1.92 -6.20 19.61
CA ASP A 81 1.62 -4.77 19.58
C ASP A 81 1.90 -4.15 18.19
N PHE A 82 2.12 -4.98 17.15
CA PHE A 82 2.51 -4.52 15.81
C PHE A 82 1.54 -3.50 15.23
N ILE A 83 0.23 -3.73 15.39
CA ILE A 83 -0.81 -2.84 14.85
C ILE A 83 -0.77 -1.48 15.56
N GLU A 84 -0.60 -1.47 16.88
CA GLU A 84 -0.53 -0.25 17.69
C GLU A 84 0.72 0.56 17.36
N GLN A 85 1.86 -0.11 17.16
CA GLN A 85 3.14 0.50 16.82
C GLN A 85 3.28 0.85 15.33
N LEU A 86 2.33 0.45 14.48
CA LEU A 86 2.42 0.59 13.03
C LEU A 86 2.63 2.04 12.57
N PRO A 87 1.93 3.06 13.11
CA PRO A 87 2.15 4.45 12.75
C PRO A 87 3.56 4.94 13.12
N ASP A 88 4.07 4.56 14.29
CA ASP A 88 5.43 4.91 14.74
C ASP A 88 6.51 4.26 13.87
N LEU A 89 6.32 2.99 13.54
CA LEU A 89 7.21 2.26 12.65
C LEU A 89 7.28 2.91 11.27
N ALA A 90 6.12 3.30 10.74
CA ALA A 90 6.01 3.99 9.47
C ALA A 90 6.67 5.39 9.49
N ALA A 91 6.43 6.17 10.55
CA ALA A 91 7.05 7.49 10.71
C ALA A 91 8.57 7.39 10.81
N THR A 92 9.07 6.49 11.65
CA THR A 92 10.51 6.20 11.80
C THR A 92 11.14 5.79 10.46
N THR A 93 10.45 4.93 9.71
CA THR A 93 10.88 4.50 8.38
C THR A 93 10.99 5.69 7.42
N LEU A 94 10.02 6.60 7.40
CA LEU A 94 10.04 7.78 6.52
C LEU A 94 11.11 8.82 6.87
N GLN A 95 11.59 8.84 8.11
CA GLN A 95 12.67 9.74 8.56
C GLN A 95 14.07 9.26 8.13
N GLN A 96 14.24 8.02 7.66
CA GLN A 96 15.54 7.53 7.25
C GLN A 96 16.04 8.24 5.97
N LYS A 97 17.33 8.59 5.94
CA LYS A 97 17.94 9.41 4.86
C LYS A 97 17.92 8.79 3.46
N ARG A 98 17.86 7.46 3.35
CA ARG A 98 17.96 6.75 2.07
C ARG A 98 16.91 5.64 1.98
N LEU A 99 15.70 6.04 1.61
CA LEU A 99 14.63 5.09 1.32
C LEU A 99 14.47 4.80 -0.17
N ARG A 100 14.34 3.52 -0.50
CA ARG A 100 13.87 3.09 -1.82
C ARG A 100 12.41 3.51 -1.99
N LYS A 101 11.98 3.64 -3.25
CA LYS A 101 10.62 4.08 -3.57
C LYS A 101 9.54 3.16 -2.98
N ALA A 102 9.73 1.84 -3.07
CA ALA A 102 8.79 0.85 -2.54
C ALA A 102 8.65 0.93 -1.00
N GLU A 103 9.77 1.04 -0.28
CA GLU A 103 9.80 1.24 1.17
C GLU A 103 9.04 2.51 1.56
N ARG A 104 9.26 3.60 0.81
CA ARG A 104 8.61 4.90 1.07
C ARG A 104 7.11 4.79 0.88
N TRP A 105 6.67 4.14 -0.19
CA TRP A 105 5.26 3.92 -0.44
C TRP A 105 4.60 3.10 0.65
N LEU A 106 5.19 1.98 1.08
CA LEU A 106 4.62 1.19 2.16
C LEU A 106 4.46 2.01 3.43
N ALA A 107 5.51 2.72 3.85
CA ALA A 107 5.46 3.52 5.06
C ALA A 107 4.47 4.70 4.95
N GLN A 108 4.37 5.34 3.78
CA GLN A 108 3.31 6.34 3.53
C GLN A 108 1.92 5.72 3.66
N TRP A 109 1.68 4.54 3.10
CA TRP A 109 0.37 3.90 3.13
C TRP A 109 -0.06 3.57 4.55
N MET A 110 0.86 3.12 5.41
CA MET A 110 0.56 2.85 6.83
C MET A 110 0.08 4.11 7.59
N LEU A 111 0.41 5.29 7.09
CA LEU A 111 -0.02 6.59 7.60
C LEU A 111 -1.16 7.23 6.77
N GLY A 112 -1.82 6.44 5.90
CA GLY A 112 -2.89 6.93 5.03
C GLY A 112 -2.43 7.94 3.95
N LEU A 113 -1.12 8.00 3.67
CA LEU A 113 -0.52 8.97 2.77
C LEU A 113 -0.20 8.37 1.39
N THR A 114 -0.18 9.26 0.39
CA THR A 114 0.45 9.03 -0.93
C THR A 114 1.62 9.99 -1.08
N ASP A 115 2.50 9.82 -2.09
CA ASP A 115 3.54 10.81 -2.39
C ASP A 115 2.97 12.24 -2.52
N LYS A 116 1.83 12.39 -3.19
CA LYS A 116 1.18 13.69 -3.38
C LYS A 116 0.61 14.23 -2.08
N ALA A 117 0.02 13.39 -1.24
CA ALA A 117 -0.49 13.80 0.06
C ALA A 117 0.67 14.18 0.99
N PHE A 118 1.76 13.41 0.99
CA PHE A 118 2.99 13.71 1.72
C PHE A 118 3.54 15.09 1.34
N GLN A 119 3.67 15.38 0.04
CA GLN A 119 4.08 16.69 -0.45
C GLN A 119 3.12 17.81 -0.05
N ASN A 120 1.82 17.61 -0.23
CA ASN A 120 0.84 18.67 0.00
C ASN A 120 0.60 18.98 1.49
N VAL A 121 0.58 17.93 2.32
CA VAL A 121 0.25 18.01 3.75
C VAL A 121 1.50 18.33 4.56
N LEU A 122 2.63 17.68 4.27
CA LEU A 122 3.87 17.83 5.03
C LEU A 122 4.82 18.85 4.39
N ARG A 123 4.55 19.31 3.17
CA ARG A 123 5.40 20.26 2.42
C ARG A 123 6.86 19.82 2.35
N ASP A 124 7.07 18.51 2.26
CA ASP A 124 8.37 17.86 2.30
C ASP A 124 9.22 18.18 3.55
N LYS A 125 8.59 18.58 4.66
CA LYS A 125 9.26 18.85 5.95
C LYS A 125 9.10 17.64 6.88
N PRO A 126 10.16 16.85 7.11
CA PRO A 126 10.13 15.70 8.02
C PRO A 126 9.73 16.09 9.45
N GLU A 127 10.03 17.31 9.88
CA GLU A 127 9.66 17.89 11.17
C GLU A 127 8.14 17.91 11.42
N THR A 128 7.34 17.91 10.34
CA THR A 128 5.87 17.91 10.44
C THR A 128 5.28 16.50 10.47
N LEU A 129 6.11 15.47 10.22
CA LEU A 129 5.67 14.08 10.15
C LEU A 129 5.19 13.58 11.49
N ASP A 130 5.89 13.88 12.58
CA ASP A 130 5.50 13.44 13.93
C ASP A 130 4.15 14.05 14.30
N ALA A 131 3.99 15.37 14.10
CA ALA A 131 2.72 16.05 14.34
C ALA A 131 1.58 15.56 13.43
N TYR A 132 1.87 15.06 12.23
CA TYR A 132 0.88 14.40 11.39
C TYR A 132 0.53 13.01 11.93
N LYS A 133 1.53 12.21 12.30
CA LYS A 133 1.35 10.86 12.86
C LYS A 133 0.48 10.90 14.11
N GLU A 134 0.74 11.81 15.05
CA GLU A 134 -0.08 11.97 16.27
C GLU A 134 -1.55 12.32 15.93
N ARG A 135 -1.76 13.22 14.96
CA ARG A 135 -3.12 13.56 14.51
C ARG A 135 -3.81 12.39 13.81
N TYR A 136 -3.06 11.63 13.01
CA TYR A 136 -3.57 10.44 12.33
C TYR A 136 -4.02 9.38 13.33
N ILE A 137 -3.20 9.10 14.36
CA ILE A 137 -3.54 8.19 15.46
C ILE A 137 -4.82 8.67 16.16
N ALA A 138 -4.88 9.93 16.58
CA ALA A 138 -6.04 10.47 17.29
C ALA A 138 -7.34 10.37 16.48
N ILE A 139 -7.30 10.64 15.16
CA ILE A 139 -8.46 10.50 14.28
C ILE A 139 -8.89 9.03 14.17
N CYS A 140 -7.94 8.10 14.06
CA CYS A 140 -8.24 6.68 14.02
C CYS A 140 -8.84 6.17 15.34
N GLU A 141 -8.31 6.58 16.48
CA GLU A 141 -8.83 6.24 17.82
C GLU A 141 -10.23 6.79 18.04
N GLU A 142 -10.50 8.03 17.63
CA GLU A 142 -11.84 8.62 17.67
C GLU A 142 -12.80 7.81 16.79
N ALA A 143 -12.40 7.46 15.57
CA ALA A 143 -13.21 6.65 14.67
C ALA A 143 -13.48 5.24 15.23
N ILE A 144 -12.49 4.60 15.85
CA ILE A 144 -12.63 3.30 16.51
C ILE A 144 -13.64 3.40 17.66
N THR A 145 -13.50 4.40 18.51
CA THR A 145 -14.42 4.65 19.64
C THR A 145 -15.87 4.84 19.16
N ASN A 146 -16.06 5.62 18.09
CA ASN A 146 -17.37 5.82 17.48
C ASN A 146 -17.93 4.51 16.90
N CYS A 147 -17.11 3.73 16.19
CA CYS A 147 -17.52 2.41 15.68
C CYS A 147 -17.92 1.44 16.80
N GLU A 148 -17.19 1.43 17.91
CA GLU A 148 -17.53 0.59 19.07
C GLU A 148 -18.85 1.02 19.73
N SER A 149 -19.09 2.33 19.83
CA SER A 149 -20.35 2.88 20.34
C SER A 149 -21.53 2.54 19.44
N ASP A 150 -21.38 2.71 18.13
CA ASP A 150 -22.49 2.64 17.17
C ASP A 150 -22.77 1.22 16.67
N TYR A 151 -21.73 0.39 16.53
CA TYR A 151 -21.80 -0.95 15.93
C TYR A 151 -21.37 -2.07 16.88
N GLY A 152 -20.88 -1.74 18.07
CA GLY A 152 -20.38 -2.70 19.06
C GLY A 152 -18.89 -3.04 18.89
N ALA A 153 -18.34 -3.73 19.88
CA ALA A 153 -16.97 -4.21 19.84
C ALA A 153 -16.78 -5.25 18.72
N LEU A 154 -15.70 -5.11 17.95
CA LEU A 154 -15.30 -6.08 16.94
C LEU A 154 -14.22 -7.00 17.52
N SER A 155 -14.46 -8.31 17.47
CA SER A 155 -13.51 -9.34 17.91
C SER A 155 -13.56 -10.54 16.98
N GLY A 156 -12.42 -11.16 16.70
CA GLY A 156 -12.31 -12.39 15.92
C GLY A 156 -10.84 -12.76 15.70
N HIS A 157 -10.58 -13.80 14.91
CA HIS A 157 -9.22 -14.13 14.51
C HIS A 157 -9.14 -14.50 13.03
N LEU A 158 -8.03 -14.16 12.39
CA LEU A 158 -7.64 -14.67 11.07
C LEU A 158 -6.47 -15.63 11.22
N GLU A 159 -6.50 -16.72 10.47
CA GLU A 159 -5.42 -17.70 10.40
C GLU A 159 -5.09 -18.02 8.95
N LEU A 160 -3.81 -17.93 8.59
CA LEU A 160 -3.31 -18.53 7.34
C LEU A 160 -3.05 -20.01 7.56
N SER A 161 -3.17 -20.82 6.51
CA SER A 161 -2.79 -22.24 6.55
C SER A 161 -1.32 -22.47 6.92
N SER A 162 -0.47 -21.44 6.82
CA SER A 162 0.91 -21.44 7.32
C SER A 162 1.01 -21.33 8.86
N GLY A 163 -0.10 -21.17 9.57
CA GLY A 163 -0.19 -21.02 11.03
C GLY A 163 -0.04 -19.59 11.56
N ALA A 164 0.06 -18.58 10.69
CA ALA A 164 0.11 -17.18 11.12
C ALA A 164 -1.29 -16.74 11.59
N LYS A 165 -1.37 -16.23 12.82
CA LYS A 165 -2.62 -15.83 13.47
C LYS A 165 -2.62 -14.35 13.80
N ALA A 166 -3.77 -13.70 13.64
CA ALA A 166 -3.99 -12.34 14.10
C ALA A 166 -5.35 -12.19 14.75
N GLU A 167 -5.39 -11.52 15.90
CA GLU A 167 -6.63 -11.03 16.48
C GLU A 167 -7.18 -9.88 15.62
N LEU A 168 -8.49 -9.91 15.41
CA LEU A 168 -9.22 -8.93 14.64
C LEU A 168 -9.99 -8.03 15.59
N ASN A 169 -9.72 -6.75 15.49
CA ASN A 169 -10.46 -5.70 16.16
C ASN A 169 -10.62 -4.50 15.22
N TRP A 170 -11.30 -3.45 15.68
CA TRP A 170 -11.48 -2.25 14.88
C TRP A 170 -10.15 -1.61 14.47
N MET A 171 -9.15 -1.59 15.35
CA MET A 171 -7.83 -1.02 15.05
C MET A 171 -7.15 -1.71 13.87
N PHE A 172 -7.16 -3.05 13.85
CA PHE A 172 -6.63 -3.84 12.74
C PHE A 172 -7.25 -3.42 11.41
N PHE A 173 -8.57 -3.35 11.34
CA PHE A 173 -9.27 -3.01 10.10
C PHE A 173 -9.14 -1.54 9.73
N VAL A 174 -9.19 -0.61 10.69
CA VAL A 174 -9.05 0.82 10.42
C VAL A 174 -7.69 1.10 9.77
N TYR A 175 -6.60 0.57 10.32
CA TYR A 175 -5.28 0.76 9.71
C TYR A 175 -5.11 -0.01 8.39
N LEU A 176 -5.61 -1.23 8.28
CA LEU A 176 -5.54 -2.00 7.03
C LEU A 176 -6.29 -1.30 5.89
N LEU A 177 -7.50 -0.80 6.17
CA LEU A 177 -8.34 -0.14 5.17
C LEU A 177 -7.81 1.25 4.81
N ALA A 178 -7.28 2.00 5.78
CA ALA A 178 -6.58 3.26 5.52
C ALA A 178 -5.37 3.03 4.58
N ALA A 179 -4.57 1.99 4.86
CA ALA A 179 -3.45 1.60 4.01
C ALA A 179 -3.89 1.19 2.60
N ALA A 180 -4.93 0.36 2.48
CA ALA A 180 -5.46 -0.06 1.19
C ALA A 180 -6.02 1.13 0.37
N GLY A 181 -6.65 2.10 1.03
CA GLY A 181 -7.13 3.34 0.43
C GLY A 181 -5.97 4.18 -0.14
N ALA A 182 -4.95 4.43 0.68
CA ALA A 182 -3.75 5.15 0.28
C ALA A 182 -3.00 4.45 -0.87
N GLN A 183 -2.82 3.13 -0.75
CA GLN A 183 -2.26 2.29 -1.80
C GLN A 183 -3.02 2.43 -3.12
N THR A 184 -4.36 2.37 -3.09
CA THR A 184 -5.18 2.48 -4.29
C THR A 184 -4.95 3.81 -5.01
N LEU A 185 -4.91 4.91 -4.26
CA LEU A 185 -4.63 6.25 -4.82
C LEU A 185 -3.21 6.34 -5.40
N ALA A 186 -2.22 5.82 -4.68
CA ALA A 186 -0.83 5.83 -5.11
C ALA A 186 -0.60 5.04 -6.42
N ILE A 187 -1.12 3.81 -6.48
CA ILE A 187 -0.94 2.93 -7.65
C ILE A 187 -1.66 3.48 -8.87
N ARG A 188 -2.92 3.92 -8.74
CA ARG A 188 -3.66 4.53 -9.86
C ARG A 188 -2.96 5.79 -10.39
N GLY A 189 -2.42 6.62 -9.50
CA GLY A 189 -1.62 7.79 -9.87
C GLY A 189 -0.35 7.40 -10.63
N SER A 190 0.38 6.38 -10.15
CA SER A 190 1.59 5.89 -10.79
C SER A 190 1.32 5.27 -12.16
N GLU A 191 0.26 4.46 -12.28
CA GLU A 191 -0.04 3.72 -13.51
C GLU A 191 -0.47 4.63 -14.66
N LYS A 192 -1.19 5.71 -14.37
CA LYS A 192 -1.46 6.76 -15.37
C LYS A 192 -0.17 7.27 -16.01
N SER A 193 0.89 7.47 -15.23
CA SER A 193 2.18 7.91 -15.74
C SER A 193 2.93 6.80 -16.48
N THR A 194 2.94 5.58 -15.92
CA THR A 194 3.67 4.44 -16.49
C THR A 194 3.10 4.00 -17.83
N TYR A 195 1.79 3.80 -17.93
CA TYR A 195 1.14 3.39 -19.18
C TYR A 195 1.26 4.48 -20.23
N GLY A 196 1.06 5.76 -19.86
CA GLY A 196 1.22 6.88 -20.79
C GLY A 196 2.61 6.89 -21.44
N LYS A 197 3.68 6.82 -20.64
CA LYS A 197 5.05 6.80 -21.15
C LYS A 197 5.40 5.54 -21.94
N LEU A 198 4.83 4.40 -21.59
CA LEU A 198 5.08 3.15 -22.30
C LEU A 198 4.45 3.18 -23.69
N PHE A 199 3.15 3.53 -23.77
CA PHE A 199 2.44 3.50 -25.04
C PHE A 199 2.81 4.65 -25.97
N GLU A 200 3.21 5.82 -25.43
CA GLU A 200 3.82 6.90 -26.23
C GLU A 200 5.08 6.46 -26.98
N ARG A 201 5.79 5.42 -26.50
CA ARG A 201 6.98 4.89 -27.18
C ARG A 201 6.67 3.76 -28.16
N LEU A 202 5.51 3.14 -28.05
CA LEU A 202 5.12 1.96 -28.83
C LEU A 202 4.24 2.32 -30.04
N VAL A 203 3.66 3.52 -30.04
CA VAL A 203 2.75 4.07 -31.06
C VAL A 203 3.37 5.32 -31.63
#